data_AF-A0A843F7H8-F1
#
_entry.id   AF-A0A843F7H8-F1
#
_cell.length_a   1.000
_cell.length_b   1.000
_cell.length_c   1.000
_cell.angle_alpha   90.00
_cell.angle_beta   90.00
_cell.angle_gamma   90.00
#
_symmetry.space_group_name_H-M   'P 1'
#
loop_
_entity.id
_entity.type
_entity.pdbx_description
1 polymer ?
#
loop_
_entity_poly.entity_id
_entity_poly.type
_entity_poly.pdbx_seq_one_letter_code
_entity_poly.pdbx_strand_id
1 'polypeptide(L)'
;QLINDGAIKAKPQKGVSSYRSKKIAEQKAKGKRKGAGSRKGAKKARTPKKKQWMTTIRALRKDLKEMREDEVIDATTYRKLYKMAKGGAFRSKSYMRNYARDHDLIKGDE
;
A
#
# COMPACT_ATOMS: atom_id res chain seq x y z
N GLN A 1 -1.11 -49.04 -26.90
CA GLN A 1 -2.14 -49.12 -27.96
C GLN A 1 -3.46 -48.52 -27.46
N LEU A 2 -4.20 -49.17 -26.55
CA LEU A 2 -5.55 -48.75 -26.11
C LEU A 2 -5.72 -47.33 -25.52
N ILE A 3 -4.68 -46.72 -24.94
CA ILE A 3 -4.70 -45.32 -24.47
C ILE A 3 -4.59 -44.35 -25.66
N ASN A 4 -3.73 -44.67 -26.64
CA ASN A 4 -3.54 -43.87 -27.86
C ASN A 4 -4.75 -44.00 -28.81
N ASP A 5 -5.38 -45.18 -28.84
CA ASP A 5 -6.61 -45.44 -29.59
C ASP A 5 -7.86 -44.86 -28.89
N GLY A 6 -7.69 -44.29 -27.69
CA GLY A 6 -8.73 -43.57 -26.95
C GLY A 6 -9.74 -44.44 -26.20
N ALA A 7 -9.58 -45.78 -26.22
CA ALA A 7 -10.44 -46.72 -25.49
C ALA A 7 -10.30 -46.57 -23.96
N ILE A 8 -9.12 -46.18 -23.46
CA ILE A 8 -8.87 -45.92 -22.03
C ILE A 8 -8.43 -44.46 -21.84
N LYS A 9 -9.17 -43.70 -21.04
CA LYS A 9 -8.87 -42.28 -20.72
C LYS A 9 -8.84 -42.02 -19.22
N ALA A 10 -7.87 -41.22 -18.78
CA ALA A 10 -7.85 -40.72 -17.42
C ALA A 10 -8.96 -39.70 -17.20
N LYS A 11 -9.70 -39.83 -16.09
CA LYS A 11 -10.67 -38.82 -15.70
C LYS A 11 -9.94 -37.56 -15.22
N PRO A 12 -10.36 -36.36 -15.62
CA PRO A 12 -9.79 -35.14 -15.08
C PRO A 12 -10.02 -35.06 -13.57
N GLN A 13 -9.04 -34.53 -12.85
CA GLN A 13 -9.15 -34.33 -11.40
C GLN A 13 -10.27 -33.33 -11.10
N LYS A 14 -11.10 -33.63 -10.09
CA LYS A 14 -12.13 -32.71 -9.60
C LYS A 14 -11.47 -31.60 -8.80
N GLY A 15 -11.43 -30.38 -9.37
CA GLY A 15 -10.98 -29.19 -8.67
C GLY A 15 -12.08 -28.54 -7.82
N VAL A 16 -11.68 -27.66 -6.89
CA VAL A 16 -12.62 -26.82 -6.13
C VAL A 16 -12.74 -25.44 -6.78
N SER A 17 -13.97 -25.00 -7.03
CA SER A 17 -14.23 -23.67 -7.62
C SER A 17 -13.87 -22.54 -6.66
N SER A 18 -13.19 -21.51 -7.19
CA SER A 18 -12.89 -20.25 -6.48
C SER A 18 -13.91 -19.13 -6.72
N TYR A 19 -15.03 -19.42 -7.41
CA TYR A 19 -16.00 -18.39 -7.81
C TYR A 19 -16.54 -17.58 -6.61
N ARG A 20 -16.97 -18.28 -5.55
CA ARG A 20 -17.53 -17.62 -4.34
C ARG A 20 -16.49 -16.79 -3.60
N SER A 21 -15.25 -17.25 -3.52
CA SER A 21 -14.17 -16.50 -2.85
C SER A 21 -13.81 -15.23 -3.62
N LYS A 22 -13.73 -15.30 -4.96
CA LYS A 22 -13.52 -14.15 -5.85
C LYS A 22 -14.65 -13.12 -5.72
N LYS A 23 -15.91 -13.56 -5.80
CA LYS A 23 -17.08 -12.68 -5.61
C LYS A 23 -17.04 -11.95 -4.26
N ILE A 24 -16.66 -12.64 -3.17
CA ILE A 24 -16.52 -12.01 -1.85
C ILE A 24 -15.34 -11.01 -1.83
N ALA A 25 -14.22 -11.34 -2.46
CA ALA A 25 -13.05 -10.45 -2.55
C ALA A 25 -13.37 -9.15 -3.27
N GLU A 26 -14.11 -9.20 -4.39
CA GLU A 26 -14.58 -8.03 -5.13
C GLU A 26 -15.49 -7.13 -4.27
N GLN A 27 -16.44 -7.72 -3.54
CA GLN A 27 -17.30 -6.94 -2.63
C GLN A 27 -16.48 -6.29 -1.51
N LYS A 28 -15.46 -6.98 -0.98
CA LYS A 28 -14.54 -6.41 0.02
C LYS A 28 -13.68 -5.29 -0.58
N ALA A 29 -13.22 -5.41 -1.82
CA ALA A 29 -12.47 -4.36 -2.52
C ALA A 29 -13.30 -3.08 -2.63
N LYS A 30 -14.59 -3.19 -2.98
CA LYS A 30 -15.58 -2.10 -3.01
C LYS A 30 -15.92 -1.50 -1.63
N GLY A 31 -15.35 -2.02 -0.54
CA GLY A 31 -15.61 -1.53 0.82
C GLY A 31 -16.74 -2.23 1.57
N LYS A 32 -17.50 -3.12 0.92
CA LYS A 32 -18.59 -3.88 1.55
C LYS A 32 -18.05 -5.00 2.45
N ARG A 33 -18.90 -5.58 3.30
CA ARG A 33 -18.55 -6.69 4.23
C ARG A 33 -17.38 -6.37 5.18
N LYS A 34 -17.17 -5.09 5.50
CA LYS A 34 -16.11 -4.59 6.39
C LYS A 34 -16.64 -3.92 7.66
N GLY A 35 -17.94 -3.97 7.94
CA GLY A 35 -18.58 -3.37 9.13
C GLY A 35 -18.17 -4.04 10.46
N ALA A 36 -18.56 -3.45 11.60
CA ALA A 36 -18.17 -3.91 12.93
C ALA A 36 -18.55 -5.38 13.19
N GLY A 37 -19.79 -5.78 12.91
CA GLY A 37 -20.24 -7.18 13.12
C GLY A 37 -19.55 -8.22 12.25
N SER A 38 -18.90 -7.83 11.15
CA SER A 38 -18.07 -8.73 10.33
C SER A 38 -16.62 -8.86 10.83
N ARG A 39 -16.21 -8.05 11.82
CA ARG A 39 -14.84 -8.04 12.35
C ARG A 39 -14.79 -8.88 13.63
N LYS A 40 -13.99 -9.95 13.61
CA LYS A 40 -13.77 -10.82 14.79
C LYS A 40 -12.50 -10.50 15.58
N GLY A 41 -11.48 -9.92 14.92
CA GLY A 41 -10.17 -9.64 15.55
C GLY A 41 -10.00 -8.18 15.99
N ALA A 42 -9.12 -7.97 16.97
CA ALA A 42 -8.78 -6.65 17.51
C ALA A 42 -8.22 -5.68 16.45
N LYS A 43 -8.38 -4.37 16.67
CA LYS A 43 -8.00 -3.30 15.73
C LYS A 43 -6.54 -3.38 15.27
N LYS A 44 -5.61 -3.67 16.19
CA LYS A 44 -4.17 -3.73 15.91
C LYS A 44 -3.68 -5.10 15.43
N ALA A 45 -4.50 -6.16 15.52
CA ALA A 45 -4.20 -7.44 14.89
C ALA A 45 -4.37 -7.36 13.36
N ARG A 46 -5.42 -6.67 12.90
CA ARG A 46 -5.72 -6.47 11.47
C ARG A 46 -4.76 -5.50 10.79
N THR A 47 -4.35 -4.45 11.52
CA THR A 47 -3.39 -3.46 11.03
C THR A 47 -2.35 -3.14 12.13
N PRO A 48 -1.24 -3.88 12.20
CA PRO A 48 -0.22 -3.72 13.23
C PRO A 48 0.42 -2.33 13.24
N LYS A 49 0.66 -1.78 14.43
CA LYS A 49 1.25 -0.42 14.62
C LYS A 49 2.57 -0.27 13.85
N LYS A 50 3.49 -1.22 14.00
CA LYS A 50 4.80 -1.20 13.32
C LYS A 50 4.68 -1.22 11.80
N LYS A 51 3.76 -2.03 11.25
CA LYS A 51 3.53 -2.11 9.80
C LYS A 51 2.96 -0.81 9.25
N GLN A 52 2.01 -0.18 9.97
CA GLN A 52 1.49 1.14 9.61
C GLN A 52 2.61 2.18 9.58
N TRP A 53 3.39 2.29 10.66
CA TRP A 53 4.52 3.21 10.74
C TRP A 53 5.51 3.02 9.60
N MET A 54 5.95 1.78 9.37
CA MET A 54 6.89 1.45 8.28
C MET A 54 6.33 1.85 6.91
N THR A 55 5.05 1.63 6.66
CA THR A 55 4.42 1.98 5.37
C THR A 55 4.43 3.49 5.16
N THR A 56 4.05 4.26 6.20
CA THR A 56 4.04 5.72 6.15
C THR A 56 5.45 6.30 5.99
N ILE A 57 6.39 5.92 6.85
CA ILE A 57 7.74 6.51 6.84
C ILE A 57 8.53 6.16 5.58
N ARG A 58 8.37 4.94 5.04
CA ARG A 58 9.03 4.55 3.78
C ARG A 58 8.48 5.33 2.60
N ALA A 59 7.16 5.53 2.54
CA ALA A 59 6.55 6.34 1.50
C ALA A 59 7.04 7.80 1.55
N LEU A 60 7.11 8.41 2.75
CA LEU A 60 7.61 9.77 2.93
C LEU A 60 9.09 9.90 2.53
N ARG A 61 9.94 8.96 2.97
CA ARG A 61 11.38 9.00 2.66
C ARG A 61 11.66 8.75 1.18
N LYS A 62 10.88 7.89 0.54
CA LYS A 62 10.94 7.69 -0.91
C LYS A 62 10.61 8.99 -1.64
N ASP A 63 9.52 9.65 -1.25
CA ASP A 63 9.09 10.92 -1.85
C ASP A 63 10.13 12.03 -1.66
N LEU A 64 10.73 12.14 -0.45
CA LEU A 64 11.82 13.09 -0.21
C LEU A 64 13.08 12.78 -1.04
N LYS A 65 13.36 11.50 -1.27
CA LYS A 65 14.49 11.10 -2.11
C LYS A 65 14.25 11.52 -3.55
N GLU A 66 13.06 11.24 -4.09
CA GLU A 66 12.63 11.66 -5.43
C GLU A 66 12.71 13.20 -5.57
N MET A 67 12.12 13.96 -4.64
CA MET A 67 12.18 15.43 -4.66
C MET A 67 13.61 15.99 -4.64
N ARG A 68 14.56 15.29 -4.02
CA ARG A 68 15.97 15.70 -4.00
C ARG A 68 16.68 15.34 -5.31
N GLU A 69 16.37 14.17 -5.89
CA GLU A 69 16.91 13.74 -7.19
C GLU A 69 16.42 14.63 -8.32
N ASP A 70 15.17 15.10 -8.24
CA ASP A 70 14.55 16.03 -9.19
C ASP A 70 14.93 17.51 -8.93
N GLU A 71 15.84 17.78 -7.99
CA GLU A 71 16.31 19.12 -7.59
C GLU A 71 15.24 20.10 -7.08
N VAL A 72 14.02 19.61 -6.84
CA VAL A 72 12.89 20.35 -6.25
C VAL A 72 13.23 20.87 -4.85
N ILE A 73 14.07 20.14 -4.10
CA ILE A 73 14.55 20.53 -2.77
C ILE A 73 16.07 20.45 -2.69
N ASP A 74 16.67 21.35 -1.90
CA ASP A 74 18.10 21.31 -1.60
C ASP A 74 18.44 20.26 -0.52
N ALA A 75 19.73 19.96 -0.35
CA ALA A 75 20.20 18.99 0.63
C ALA A 75 19.85 19.38 2.08
N THR A 76 19.82 20.68 2.39
CA THR A 76 19.50 21.20 3.72
C THR A 76 18.04 20.97 4.04
N THR A 77 17.15 21.33 3.11
CA THR A 77 15.70 21.10 3.23
C THR A 77 15.38 19.62 3.32
N TYR A 78 16.00 18.79 2.46
CA TYR A 78 15.86 17.34 2.54
C TYR A 78 16.17 16.84 3.95
N ARG A 79 17.28 17.28 4.55
CA ARG A 79 17.67 16.85 5.91
C ARG A 79 16.68 17.31 6.98
N LYS A 80 16.15 18.53 6.88
CA LYS A 80 15.13 19.08 7.78
C LYS A 80 13.84 18.25 7.71
N LEU A 81 13.29 18.09 6.51
CA LEU A 81 12.05 17.32 6.29
C LEU A 81 12.22 15.84 6.66
N TYR A 82 13.39 15.25 6.41
CA TYR A 82 13.67 13.87 6.79
C TYR A 82 13.64 13.66 8.31
N LYS A 83 14.22 14.60 9.09
CA LYS A 83 14.17 14.56 10.56
C LYS A 83 12.73 14.71 11.07
N MET A 84 11.96 15.63 10.49
CA MET A 84 10.54 15.81 10.82
C MET A 84 9.71 14.56 10.50
N ALA A 85 9.94 13.94 9.35
CA ALA A 85 9.31 12.68 8.96
C ALA A 85 9.65 11.56 9.95
N LYS A 86 10.92 11.43 10.37
CA LYS A 86 11.34 10.49 11.43
C LYS A 86 10.57 10.70 12.73
N GLY A 87 10.29 11.96 13.10
CA GLY A 87 9.49 12.33 14.27
C GLY A 87 7.98 12.09 14.13
N GLY A 88 7.50 11.70 12.95
CA GLY A 88 6.07 11.48 12.71
C GLY A 88 5.26 12.76 12.52
N ALA A 89 5.92 13.87 12.18
CA ALA A 89 5.26 15.15 11.92
C ALA A 89 4.24 15.04 10.78
N PHE A 90 4.48 14.16 9.79
CA PHE A 90 3.64 14.03 8.60
C PHE A 90 2.73 12.80 8.61
N ARG A 91 1.47 12.99 8.22
CA ARG A 91 0.46 11.91 8.13
C ARG A 91 0.42 11.21 6.77
N SER A 92 0.78 11.92 5.70
CA SER A 92 0.76 11.45 4.31
C SER A 92 1.79 12.20 3.47
N LYS A 93 2.05 11.70 2.26
CA LYS A 93 2.90 12.38 1.27
C LYS A 93 2.35 13.77 0.90
N SER A 94 1.04 13.86 0.65
CA SER A 94 0.37 15.14 0.35
C SER A 94 0.57 16.16 1.47
N TYR A 95 0.42 15.75 2.73
CA TYR A 95 0.60 16.64 3.86
C TYR A 95 2.04 17.15 3.99
N MET A 96 3.04 16.30 3.70
CA MET A 96 4.44 16.70 3.68
C MET A 96 4.74 17.70 2.55
N ARG A 97 4.19 17.45 1.35
CA ARG A 97 4.37 18.35 0.20
C ARG A 97 3.71 19.71 0.44
N ASN A 98 2.48 19.72 0.96
CA ASN A 98 1.80 20.96 1.32
C ASN A 98 2.61 21.73 2.38
N TYR A 99 3.08 21.06 3.44
CA TYR A 99 3.93 21.69 4.44
C TYR A 99 5.20 22.31 3.82
N ALA A 100 5.84 21.61 2.89
CA ALA A 100 7.03 22.10 2.22
C ALA A 100 6.73 23.31 1.32
N ARG A 101 5.60 23.33 0.61
CA ARG A 101 5.11 24.49 -0.14
C ARG A 101 4.80 25.68 0.77
N ASP A 102 4.01 25.46 1.82
CA ASP A 102 3.58 26.52 2.74
C ASP A 102 4.75 27.20 3.50
N HIS A 103 5.93 26.59 3.48
CA HIS A 103 7.15 27.10 4.13
C HIS A 103 8.25 27.46 3.11
N ASP A 104 7.89 27.58 1.82
CA ASP A 104 8.80 27.94 0.72
C ASP A 104 10.05 27.05 0.65
N LEU A 105 9.89 25.79 1.01
CA LEU A 105 10.95 24.78 1.04
C LEU A 105 11.11 24.07 -0.30
N ILE A 106 10.24 24.35 -1.27
CA ILE A 106 10.26 23.79 -2.62
C ILE A 106 10.69 24.89 -3.59
N LYS A 107 11.62 24.56 -4.48
CA LYS A 107 11.99 25.42 -5.61
C LYS A 107 11.01 25.13 -6.75
N GLY A 108 10.19 26.10 -7.15
CA GLY A 108 9.34 26.00 -8.35
C GLY A 108 7.83 26.00 -8.13
N ASP A 109 7.30 26.77 -7.19
CA ASP A 109 5.89 27.22 -7.24
C ASP A 109 5.79 28.64 -7.87
N GLU A 110 6.52 28.86 -8.98
CA GLU A 110 6.23 29.86 -10.02
C GLU A 110 6.00 29.13 -11.36
#